data_AF-A0AAE3XLP3-F1
#
_entry.id   AF-A0AAE3XLP3-F1
#
_cell.length_a   1.000
_cell.length_b   1.000
_cell.length_c   1.000
_cell.angle_alpha   90.00
_cell.angle_beta   90.00
_cell.angle_gamma   90.00
#
_symmetry.space_group_name_H-M   'P 1'
#
loop_
_entity.id
_entity.type
_entity.pdbx_description
1 polymer ?
#
loop_
_entity_poly.entity_id
_entity_poly.type
_entity_poly.pdbx_seq_one_letter_code
_entity_poly.pdbx_strand_id
1 'polypeptide(L)' 'MKAFTKLEDARNYITESFLEKEETLMISDEINDAMGMNMAIITDEILKKGYMPNGFEQKDGYRVYKYQKD' A
#
# COMPACT_ATOMS: atom_id res chain seq x y z
N MET A 1 -3.67 7.29 -10.91
CA MET A 1 -3.10 6.11 -10.25
C MET A 1 -4.18 5.04 -10.16
N LYS A 2 -3.84 3.75 -10.37
CA LYS A 2 -4.81 2.64 -10.43
C LYS A 2 -4.71 1.84 -9.14
N ALA A 3 -5.84 1.32 -8.65
CA ALA A 3 -5.83 0.42 -7.50
C ALA A 3 -5.17 -0.92 -7.85
N PHE A 4 -4.27 -1.38 -6.99
CA PHE A 4 -3.67 -2.71 -7.10
C PHE A 4 -4.70 -3.76 -6.70
N THR A 5 -4.87 -4.77 -7.56
CA THR A 5 -5.78 -5.90 -7.36
C THR A 5 -5.02 -7.21 -7.09
N LYS A 6 -3.69 -7.19 -7.19
CA LYS A 6 -2.82 -8.35 -6.95
C LYS A 6 -1.67 -7.95 -6.04
N LEU A 7 -1.30 -8.87 -5.15
CA LEU A 7 -0.27 -8.64 -4.14
C LEU A 7 1.07 -8.31 -4.80
N GLU A 8 1.51 -9.15 -5.74
CA GLU A 8 2.81 -8.98 -6.40
C GLU A 8 2.94 -7.66 -7.16
N ASP A 9 1.85 -7.16 -7.78
CA ASP A 9 1.89 -5.88 -8.48
C ASP A 9 2.11 -4.71 -7.49
N ALA A 10 1.49 -4.77 -6.31
CA ALA A 10 1.72 -3.78 -5.26
C ALA A 10 3.16 -3.83 -4.73
N ARG A 11 3.69 -5.04 -4.50
CA ARG A 11 5.06 -5.27 -4.00
C ARG A 11 6.12 -4.75 -4.96
N ASN A 12 5.96 -5.05 -6.25
CA ASN A 12 6.84 -4.58 -7.30
C ASN A 12 6.83 -3.04 -7.36
N TYR A 13 5.63 -2.44 -7.32
CA TYR A 13 5.50 -0.99 -7.30
C TYR A 13 6.18 -0.35 -6.08
N ILE A 14 5.98 -0.90 -4.88
CA ILE A 14 6.65 -0.43 -3.67
C ILE A 14 8.15 -0.47 -3.87
N THR A 15 8.68 -1.58 -4.38
CA THR A 15 10.12 -1.77 -4.63
C THR A 15 10.70 -0.79 -5.63
N GLU A 16 9.99 -0.51 -6.72
CA GLU A 16 10.51 0.29 -7.83
C GLU A 16 10.23 1.79 -7.70
N SER A 17 9.14 2.18 -7.03
CA SER A 17 8.57 3.54 -7.17
C SER A 17 8.41 4.32 -5.86
N PHE A 18 8.52 3.71 -4.67
CA PHE A 18 8.47 4.46 -3.40
C PHE A 18 9.80 5.22 -3.18
N LEU A 19 9.90 6.42 -3.74
CA LEU A 19 11.13 7.24 -3.74
C LEU A 19 10.95 8.57 -3.01
N GLU A 20 9.73 9.09 -2.95
CA GLU A 20 9.43 10.42 -2.42
C GLU A 20 9.33 10.44 -0.90
N LYS A 21 9.19 11.63 -0.31
CA LYS A 21 9.00 11.79 1.14
C LYS A 21 7.62 11.30 1.58
N GLU A 22 6.62 11.55 0.75
CA GLU A 22 5.24 11.14 0.95
C GLU A 22 4.80 10.31 -0.24
N GLU A 23 4.22 9.15 0.03
CA GLU A 23 3.79 8.19 -0.98
C GLU A 23 2.36 7.74 -0.71
N THR A 24 1.66 7.33 -1.76
CA THR A 24 0.30 6.77 -1.63
C THR A 24 0.20 5.43 -2.33
N LEU A 25 -0.61 4.55 -1.78
CA LEU A 25 -0.89 3.24 -2.35
C LEU A 25 -2.39 3.00 -2.42
N MET A 26 -2.91 2.85 -3.63
CA MET A 26 -4.30 2.51 -3.87
C MET A 26 -4.45 0.99 -3.91
N ILE A 27 -5.26 0.45 -3.01
CA ILE A 27 -5.43 -0.98 -2.83
C ILE A 27 -6.91 -1.34 -3.02
N SER A 28 -7.21 -2.22 -3.98
CA SER A 28 -8.57 -2.75 -4.18
C SER A 28 -9.05 -3.47 -2.92
N ASP A 29 -10.32 -3.31 -2.58
CA ASP A 29 -10.90 -4.02 -1.44
C ASP A 29 -10.85 -5.54 -1.63
N GLU A 30 -10.84 -6.01 -2.89
CA GLU A 30 -10.73 -7.42 -3.25
C GLU A 30 -9.38 -8.06 -2.87
N ILE A 31 -8.31 -7.26 -2.72
CA ILE A 31 -7.02 -7.80 -2.29
C ILE A 31 -7.04 -8.17 -0.80
N ASN A 32 -7.91 -7.53 -0.01
CA ASN A 32 -7.95 -7.72 1.42
C ASN A 32 -8.57 -9.09 1.68
N ASP A 33 -7.74 -10.07 2.01
CA ASP A 33 -8.24 -11.32 2.53
C ASP A 33 -8.90 -11.10 3.90
N ALA A 34 -9.78 -12.03 4.29
CA ALA A 34 -10.54 -11.93 5.54
C ALA A 34 -9.66 -11.83 6.81
N MET A 35 -8.39 -12.24 6.74
CA MET A 35 -7.42 -12.18 7.83
C MET A 35 -6.49 -10.96 7.73
N GLY A 36 -6.52 -10.20 6.63
CA GLY A 36 -5.65 -9.07 6.39
C GLY A 36 -4.19 -9.42 6.10
N MET A 37 -3.87 -10.67 5.74
CA MET A 37 -2.50 -11.11 5.47
C MET A 37 -1.85 -10.35 4.31
N ASN A 38 -2.57 -10.14 3.22
CA ASN A 38 -2.05 -9.41 2.05
C ASN A 38 -1.65 -7.98 2.44
N MET A 39 -2.43 -7.32 3.29
CA MET A 39 -2.06 -6.01 3.79
C MET A 39 -0.87 -6.05 4.74
N ALA A 40 -0.77 -7.05 5.61
CA ALA A 40 0.39 -7.20 6.48
C ALA A 40 1.69 -7.34 5.67
N ILE A 41 1.68 -8.12 4.58
CA ILE A 41 2.83 -8.29 3.68
C ILE A 41 3.18 -6.96 2.99
N ILE A 42 2.17 -6.26 2.44
CA ILE A 42 2.36 -4.97 1.77
C ILE A 42 2.96 -3.94 2.74
N THR A 43 2.40 -3.84 3.95
CA THR A 43 2.86 -2.90 4.96
C THR A 43 4.29 -3.23 5.41
N ASP A 44 4.63 -4.50 5.62
CA ASP A 44 6.00 -4.92 5.99
C ASP A 44 7.04 -4.46 4.95
N GLU A 45 6.75 -4.54 3.66
CA GLU A 45 7.67 -4.05 2.62
C GLU A 45 7.84 -2.53 2.63
N ILE A 46 6.76 -1.80 2.88
CA ILE A 46 6.79 -0.33 2.98
C ILE A 46 7.61 0.10 4.21
N LEU A 47 7.43 -0.59 5.34
CA LEU A 47 8.20 -0.36 6.57
C LEU A 47 9.69 -0.65 6.37
N LYS A 48 10.04 -1.72 5.64
CA LYS A 48 11.44 -2.03 5.28
C LYS A 48 12.11 -0.92 4.48
N LYS A 49 11.34 -0.09 3.77
CA LYS A 49 11.81 1.09 3.05
C LYS A 49 11.89 2.35 3.91
N GLY A 50 11.57 2.27 5.20
CA GLY A 50 11.64 3.38 6.15
C GLY A 50 10.43 4.32 6.13
N TYR A 51 9.36 3.97 5.43
CA TYR A 51 8.11 4.72 5.48
C TYR A 51 7.25 4.28 6.67
N MET A 52 6.46 5.19 7.20
CA MET A 52 5.46 4.96 8.25
C MET A 52 4.05 5.24 7.72
N PRO A 53 3.03 4.50 8.17
CA PRO A 53 1.63 4.80 7.85
C PRO A 53 1.23 6.22 8.30
N ASN A 54 0.58 6.95 7.39
CA ASN A 54 0.07 8.31 7.60
C ASN A 54 -1.44 8.40 7.31
N GLY A 55 -2.17 7.35 7.74
CA GLY A 55 -3.61 7.24 7.56
C GLY A 55 -4.04 6.67 6.21
N PHE A 56 -5.36 6.61 6.02
CA PHE A 56 -5.96 6.12 4.79
C PHE A 56 -7.31 6.77 4.51
N GLU A 57 -7.73 6.72 3.26
CA GLU A 57 -9.08 7.09 2.83
C GLU A 57 -9.78 5.87 2.23
N GLN A 58 -10.97 5.53 2.73
CA GLN A 58 -11.83 4.55 2.07
C GLN A 58 -12.58 5.22 0.92
N LYS A 59 -12.57 4.58 -0.25
CA LYS A 59 -13.40 4.93 -1.42
C LYS A 59 -14.21 3.71 -1.85
N ASP A 60 -15.11 3.89 -2.81
CA ASP A 60 -15.93 2.80 -3.32
C ASP A 60 -15.05 1.77 -4.07
N GLY A 61 -14.92 0.57 -3.49
CA GLY A 61 -14.16 -0.56 -4.03
C GLY A 61 -12.65 -0.54 -3.80
N TYR A 62 -12.09 0.47 -3.10
CA TYR A 62 -10.66 0.51 -2.78
C TYR A 62 -10.33 1.48 -1.62
N ARG A 63 -9.13 1.30 -1.04
CA ARG A 63 -8.53 2.19 -0.04
C ARG A 63 -7.31 2.90 -0.59
N VAL A 64 -7.13 4.16 -0.23
CA VAL A 64 -5.91 4.94 -0.49
C VAL A 64 -5.13 5.05 0.80
N TYR A 65 -4.07 4.27 0.93
CA TYR A 65 -3.15 4.34 2.08
C TYR A 65 -2.11 5.41 1.82
N LYS A 66 -1.82 6.21 2.84
CA LYS A 66 -0.82 7.28 2.80
C LYS A 66 0.36 6.87 3.67
N TYR A 67 1.56 7.19 3.22
CA TYR A 67 2.80 6.87 3.91
C TYR A 67 3.76 8.04 3.86
N GLN A 68 4.59 8.18 4.89
CA GLN A 68 5.62 9.23 4.98
C GLN A 68 6.91 8.68 5.55
N LYS A 69 8.05 9.19 5.11
CA LYS A 69 9.36 8.96 5.75
C LYS A 69 9.98 10.30 6.15
N ASP A 70 10.84 10.30 7.16
CA ASP A 70 11.51 11.51 7.63
C ASP A 70 12.53 12.07 6.62
#